data_AF-A0A9E0CS84-F1
#
_entry.id   AF-A0A9E0CS84-F1
#
_cell.length_a   1.000
_cell.length_b   1.000
_cell.length_c   1.000
_cell.angle_alpha   90.00
_cell.angle_beta   90.00
_cell.angle_gamma   90.00
#
_symmetry.space_group_name_H-M   'P 1'
#
loop_
_entity.id
_entity.type
_entity.pdbx_description
1 polymer ?
#
loop_
_entity_poly.entity_id
_entity_poly.type
_entity_poly.pdbx_seq_one_letter_code
_entity_poly.pdbx_strand_id
1 'polypeptide(L)'
;MILALVVMVVGTLMVLPMMNYTMSVLRANKSSSTKLARIEVVEGGLRATFFDPLKLYQACVESGGNTAVQLAVPPGLNIESECTTIGSQQRVEVPEDFRFALTTTQVGSNAVIPAPYVATPEESPLLNGTISPAWCTSMVPVGGADKVPCGKPYPNNGNVDPLRWLADTSTEYVDEKVFTPLLPAVANAFAYAGGYDMIEGPCRVFFPGRYVDDVVITGSTPVYFASGVYYFEKTVRISGDANVVVGAGSAPGCVESDAVAVADAINVPFDAYSNGVGGTWVFGQNGRLVIDTATPSTGAGVNLVFNRRLVANTDPEAVMNEVSIMSVNGVLAGTATVDLNIDLDADLEGKIDLHVPASQLFRPPSALGEPPVDAYTYLYKASNLVSTWLPPVSCAGSASVPGCPIIDINLGSTASVNVEIPGYVSIPQGMLSMVVADGANVNKRLAFGGGILAAQMAVSAVVPDFLQIGLLNPIVQRTFKIVTRTVSGSPRMVATALVQVNETGGYAINSWVVKSEYIAT
;
A
#
# COMPACT_ATOMS: atom_id res chain seq x y z
N MET A 1 -7.28 -6.36 83.39
CA MET A 1 -5.90 -6.34 82.85
C MET A 1 -5.65 -7.44 81.81
N ILE A 2 -5.96 -8.71 82.10
CA ILE A 2 -5.72 -9.84 81.18
C ILE A 2 -6.43 -9.67 79.82
N LEU A 3 -7.68 -9.21 79.82
CA LEU A 3 -8.46 -9.03 78.58
C LEU A 3 -7.89 -7.95 77.65
N ALA A 4 -7.34 -6.87 78.21
CA ALA A 4 -6.67 -5.82 77.42
C ALA A 4 -5.35 -6.31 76.79
N LEU A 5 -4.65 -7.21 77.49
CA LEU A 5 -3.39 -7.79 77.01
C LEU A 5 -3.65 -8.80 75.88
N VAL A 6 -4.70 -9.60 75.98
CA VAL A 6 -5.14 -10.51 74.89
C VAL A 6 -5.57 -9.73 73.65
N VAL A 7 -6.34 -8.65 73.80
CA VAL A 7 -6.76 -7.82 72.66
C VAL A 7 -5.58 -7.12 71.99
N MET A 8 -4.56 -6.66 72.75
CA MET A 8 -3.33 -6.11 72.17
C MET A 8 -2.51 -7.17 71.41
N VAL A 9 -2.42 -8.41 71.91
CA VAL A 9 -1.71 -9.50 71.23
C VAL A 9 -2.44 -9.92 69.95
N VAL A 10 -3.76 -10.06 69.98
CA VAL A 10 -4.56 -10.39 68.78
C VAL A 10 -4.51 -9.25 67.76
N GLY A 11 -4.58 -7.99 68.21
CA GLY A 11 -4.47 -6.81 67.35
C GLY A 11 -3.11 -6.73 66.64
N THR A 12 -2.01 -6.99 67.35
CA THR A 12 -0.67 -6.99 66.75
C THR A 12 -0.45 -8.16 65.78
N LEU A 13 -1.04 -9.33 66.07
CA LEU A 13 -1.00 -10.50 65.18
C LEU A 13 -1.78 -10.31 63.88
N MET A 14 -2.79 -9.44 63.83
CA MET A 14 -3.52 -9.11 62.60
C MET A 14 -2.94 -7.91 61.84
N VAL A 15 -2.49 -6.88 62.57
CA VAL A 15 -2.00 -5.63 61.96
C VAL A 15 -0.65 -5.81 61.27
N LEU A 16 0.27 -6.59 61.86
CA LEU A 16 1.61 -6.80 61.27
C LEU A 16 1.57 -7.51 59.91
N PRO A 17 0.81 -8.62 59.73
CA PRO A 17 0.65 -9.24 58.41
C PRO A 17 -0.03 -8.33 57.40
N MET A 18 -1.04 -7.55 57.80
CA MET A 18 -1.71 -6.59 56.91
C MET A 18 -0.76 -5.50 56.42
N MET A 19 0.09 -4.96 57.29
CA MET A 19 1.12 -3.99 56.90
C MET A 19 2.16 -4.58 55.94
N ASN A 20 2.60 -5.82 56.19
CA ASN A 20 3.54 -6.49 55.29
C ASN A 20 2.92 -6.76 53.92
N TYR A 21 1.64 -7.14 53.88
CA TYR A 21 0.88 -7.33 52.65
C TYR A 21 0.72 -6.02 51.87
N THR A 22 0.29 -4.93 52.52
CA THR A 22 0.13 -3.63 51.85
C THR A 22 1.45 -3.08 51.34
N MET A 23 2.55 -3.21 52.09
CA MET A 23 3.88 -2.84 51.59
C MET A 23 4.30 -3.70 50.39
N SER A 24 3.99 -4.99 50.38
CA SER A 24 4.29 -5.88 49.25
C SER A 24 3.50 -5.48 48.00
N VAL A 25 2.20 -5.23 48.14
CA VAL A 25 1.32 -4.79 47.03
C VAL A 25 1.73 -3.43 46.49
N LEU A 26 2.08 -2.47 47.36
CA LEU A 26 2.55 -1.14 46.91
C LEU A 26 3.89 -1.24 46.18
N ARG A 27 4.81 -2.10 46.63
CA ARG A 27 6.07 -2.37 45.93
C ARG A 27 5.83 -3.07 44.59
N ALA A 28 4.93 -4.04 44.54
CA ALA A 28 4.56 -4.75 43.31
C ALA A 28 3.90 -3.81 42.29
N ASN A 29 2.98 -2.94 42.72
CA ASN A 29 2.33 -1.95 41.85
C ASN A 29 3.33 -0.92 41.33
N LYS A 30 4.22 -0.41 42.19
CA LYS A 30 5.28 0.52 41.76
C LYS A 30 6.23 -0.13 40.75
N SER A 31 6.60 -1.39 40.97
CA SER A 31 7.43 -2.17 40.04
C SER A 31 6.73 -2.40 38.69
N SER A 32 5.44 -2.77 38.71
CA SER A 32 4.63 -2.99 37.52
C SER A 32 4.45 -1.71 36.70
N SER A 33 4.07 -0.60 37.35
CA SER A 33 3.93 0.71 36.70
C SER A 33 5.26 1.20 36.11
N THR A 34 6.36 1.03 36.83
CA THR A 34 7.70 1.39 36.32
C THR A 34 8.10 0.53 35.12
N LYS A 35 7.73 -0.76 35.11
CA LYS A 35 7.97 -1.67 33.99
C LYS A 35 7.15 -1.27 32.76
N LEU A 36 5.87 -0.97 32.93
CA LEU A 36 4.98 -0.51 31.86
C LEU A 36 5.46 0.81 31.24
N ALA A 37 5.79 1.81 32.07
CA ALA A 37 6.33 3.07 31.59
C ALA A 37 7.63 2.89 30.78
N ARG A 38 8.48 1.94 31.18
CA ARG A 38 9.73 1.63 30.47
C ARG A 38 9.51 0.84 29.17
N ILE A 39 8.48 0.00 29.11
CA ILE A 39 8.05 -0.67 27.87
C ILE A 39 7.63 0.39 26.86
N GLU A 40 6.72 1.29 27.26
CA GLU A 40 6.26 2.38 26.39
C GLU A 40 7.41 3.25 25.87
N VAL A 41 8.42 3.53 26.70
CA VAL A 41 9.59 4.32 26.30
C VAL A 41 10.45 3.61 25.26
N VAL A 42 10.70 2.30 25.38
CA VAL A 42 11.49 1.56 24.36
C VAL A 42 10.69 1.32 23.09
N GLU A 43 9.38 1.15 23.19
CA GLU A 43 8.49 1.06 22.04
C GLU A 43 8.42 2.39 21.29
N GLY A 44 8.20 3.51 22.00
CA GLY A 44 8.22 4.85 21.43
C GLY A 44 9.56 5.21 20.80
N GLY A 45 10.67 4.81 21.43
CA GLY A 45 12.01 4.95 20.86
C GLY A 45 12.20 4.18 19.55
N LEU A 46 11.66 2.96 19.48
CA LEU A 46 11.68 2.16 18.26
C LEU A 46 10.75 2.75 17.18
N ARG A 47 9.56 3.23 17.52
CA ARG A 47 8.67 3.95 16.58
C ARG A 47 9.33 5.20 16.01
N ALA A 48 10.07 5.95 16.82
CA ALA A 48 10.82 7.12 16.37
C ALA A 48 11.89 6.75 15.32
N THR A 49 12.48 5.56 15.38
CA THR A 49 13.42 5.10 14.34
C THR A 49 12.75 4.76 13.02
N PHE A 50 11.44 4.48 13.02
CA PHE A 50 10.65 4.23 11.80
C PHE A 50 10.00 5.48 11.20
N PHE A 51 10.10 6.61 11.88
CA PHE A 51 9.50 7.86 11.40
C PHE A 51 10.05 8.31 10.04
N ASP A 52 11.33 8.04 9.78
CA ASP A 52 11.97 8.33 8.49
C ASP A 52 12.74 7.09 7.99
N PRO A 53 12.05 6.18 7.29
CA PRO A 53 12.63 4.91 6.86
C PRO A 53 13.74 5.08 5.82
N LEU A 54 13.75 6.20 5.07
CA LEU A 54 14.82 6.53 4.14
C LEU A 54 16.10 6.88 4.88
N LYS A 55 16.02 7.74 5.92
CA LYS A 55 17.16 8.03 6.79
C LYS A 55 17.62 6.80 7.57
N LEU A 56 16.70 5.95 8.00
CA LEU A 56 17.03 4.67 8.62
C LEU A 56 17.84 3.80 7.66
N TYR A 57 17.41 3.66 6.40
CA TYR A 57 18.16 2.94 5.39
C TYR A 57 19.55 3.55 5.19
N GLN A 58 19.65 4.87 4.99
CA GLN A 58 20.94 5.56 4.81
C GLN A 58 21.89 5.40 6.01
N ALA A 59 21.36 5.42 7.24
CA ALA A 59 22.16 5.23 8.45
C ALA A 59 22.63 3.77 8.61
N CYS A 60 21.78 2.80 8.25
CA CYS A 60 22.04 1.38 8.51
C CYS A 60 22.67 0.63 7.33
N VAL A 61 22.67 1.19 6.12
CA VAL A 61 23.21 0.53 4.91
C VAL A 61 24.70 0.20 5.02
N GLU A 62 25.46 0.98 5.80
CA GLU A 62 26.88 0.72 6.07
C GLU A 62 27.09 -0.20 7.28
N SER A 63 26.06 -0.42 8.10
CA SER A 63 26.13 -1.36 9.22
C SER A 63 26.28 -2.76 8.65
N GLY A 64 27.38 -3.46 8.93
CA GLY A 64 27.53 -4.86 8.58
C GLY A 64 26.77 -5.77 9.54
N GLY A 65 26.96 -7.09 9.43
CA GLY A 65 26.45 -8.05 10.42
C GLY A 65 27.11 -7.96 11.79
N ASN A 66 28.27 -7.30 11.88
CA ASN A 66 29.12 -7.26 13.08
C ASN A 66 29.32 -5.86 13.66
N THR A 67 28.88 -4.81 12.97
CA THR A 67 29.13 -3.41 13.38
C THR A 67 27.78 -2.73 13.59
N ALA A 68 27.44 -2.47 14.85
CA ALA A 68 26.23 -1.74 15.20
C ALA A 68 26.43 -0.23 14.95
N VAL A 69 25.48 0.39 14.26
CA VAL A 69 25.44 1.84 14.05
C VAL A 69 24.41 2.44 15.01
N GLN A 70 24.80 3.51 15.70
CA GLN A 70 23.91 4.20 16.63
C GLN A 70 22.90 5.05 15.86
N LEU A 71 21.62 4.86 16.15
CA LEU A 71 20.53 5.63 15.59
C LEU A 71 20.23 6.85 16.46
N ALA A 72 19.74 7.92 15.81
CA ALA A 72 19.23 9.08 16.50
C ALA A 72 18.02 8.69 17.36
N VAL A 73 18.03 9.09 18.63
CA VAL A 73 16.95 8.86 19.58
C VAL A 73 16.40 10.21 20.06
N PRO A 74 15.09 10.31 20.33
CA PRO A 74 14.53 11.53 20.89
C PRO A 74 15.21 11.93 22.21
N PRO A 75 15.58 13.21 22.38
CA PRO A 75 16.29 13.64 23.58
C PRO A 75 15.39 13.49 24.83
N GLY A 76 16.00 13.10 25.95
CA GLY A 76 15.31 12.99 27.25
C GLY A 76 14.68 11.64 27.57
N LEU A 77 14.68 10.67 26.64
CA LEU A 77 14.06 9.35 26.85
C LEU A 77 14.98 8.29 27.49
N ASN A 78 16.26 8.57 27.77
CA ASN A 78 17.22 7.63 28.35
C ASN A 78 17.22 6.26 27.64
N ILE A 79 17.19 6.28 26.33
CA ILE A 79 17.25 5.11 25.45
C ILE A 79 18.42 5.23 24.50
N GLU A 80 18.90 4.09 24.04
CA GLU A 80 19.82 3.94 22.93
C GLU A 80 19.17 3.04 21.90
N SER A 81 19.21 3.45 20.63
CA SER A 81 18.79 2.63 19.50
C SER A 81 20.00 2.33 18.63
N GLU A 82 20.20 1.07 18.28
CA GLU A 82 21.28 0.62 17.40
C GLU A 82 20.72 -0.23 16.26
N CYS A 83 21.34 -0.16 15.08
CA CYS A 83 20.99 -1.02 13.95
C CYS A 83 22.18 -1.83 13.44
N THR A 84 21.87 -3.03 12.94
CA THR A 84 22.81 -3.96 12.30
C THR A 84 22.17 -4.59 11.07
N THR A 85 22.89 -4.68 9.95
CA THR A 85 22.39 -5.40 8.76
C THR A 85 22.57 -6.89 8.95
N ILE A 86 21.47 -7.63 9.05
CA ILE A 86 21.48 -9.09 9.22
C ILE A 86 21.27 -9.85 7.90
N GLY A 87 20.83 -9.16 6.85
CA GLY A 87 20.68 -9.73 5.52
C GLY A 87 20.63 -8.65 4.47
N SER A 88 21.23 -8.92 3.32
CA SER A 88 21.10 -8.09 2.12
C SER A 88 20.55 -8.97 1.01
N GLN A 89 19.39 -8.63 0.46
CA GLN A 89 19.07 -9.08 -0.88
C GLN A 89 19.86 -8.15 -1.81
N GLN A 90 20.77 -8.73 -2.60
CA GLN A 90 21.55 -7.96 -3.56
C GLN A 90 20.64 -7.31 -4.59
N ARG A 91 21.17 -6.29 -5.26
CA ARG A 91 20.63 -5.78 -6.53
C ARG A 91 20.28 -6.96 -7.42
N VAL A 92 19.00 -7.30 -7.51
CA VAL A 92 18.47 -7.99 -8.68
C VAL A 92 18.57 -6.97 -9.80
N GLU A 93 19.70 -6.92 -10.51
CA GLU A 93 19.73 -6.33 -11.85
C GLU A 93 18.42 -6.74 -12.50
N VAL A 94 17.59 -5.77 -12.92
CA VAL A 94 16.37 -6.09 -13.65
C VAL A 94 16.86 -6.97 -14.78
N PRO A 95 16.59 -8.29 -14.77
CA PRO A 95 16.96 -9.13 -15.89
C PRO A 95 16.37 -8.44 -17.12
N GLU A 96 17.08 -8.42 -18.24
CA GLU A 96 16.64 -7.75 -19.48
C GLU A 96 15.27 -8.25 -20.01
N ASP A 97 14.67 -9.19 -19.28
CA ASP A 97 13.53 -10.03 -19.56
C ASP A 97 12.35 -9.84 -18.57
N PHE A 98 12.46 -8.94 -17.57
CA PHE A 98 11.35 -8.60 -16.65
C PHE A 98 10.30 -7.72 -17.35
N ARG A 99 9.04 -8.18 -17.47
CA ARG A 99 7.97 -7.61 -18.33
C ARG A 99 6.96 -6.70 -17.59
N PHE A 100 7.43 -5.86 -16.66
CA PHE A 100 6.58 -5.12 -15.70
C PHE A 100 6.30 -3.65 -16.04
N ALA A 101 6.96 -3.06 -17.05
CA ALA A 101 6.95 -1.60 -17.21
C ALA A 101 5.60 -1.02 -17.67
N LEU A 102 5.00 -1.59 -18.72
CA LEU A 102 3.66 -1.25 -19.20
C LEU A 102 3.19 -2.37 -20.14
N THR A 103 2.10 -3.05 -19.79
CA THR A 103 1.55 -4.12 -20.63
C THR A 103 0.09 -3.81 -20.93
N THR A 104 -0.22 -3.64 -22.22
CA THR A 104 -1.60 -3.70 -22.70
C THR A 104 -1.91 -5.10 -23.25
N THR A 105 -3.15 -5.56 -23.09
CA THR A 105 -3.52 -6.95 -23.41
C THR A 105 -4.32 -7.08 -24.71
N GLN A 106 -4.65 -5.96 -25.37
CA GLN A 106 -5.63 -5.92 -26.45
C GLN A 106 -5.04 -5.69 -27.85
N VAL A 107 -5.58 -6.43 -28.84
CA VAL A 107 -5.41 -6.19 -30.29
C VAL A 107 -6.04 -4.85 -30.70
N GLY A 108 -5.24 -3.94 -31.26
CA GLY A 108 -5.72 -2.62 -31.72
C GLY A 108 -5.82 -1.54 -30.64
N SER A 109 -5.19 -1.74 -29.48
CA SER A 109 -5.14 -0.72 -28.43
C SER A 109 -4.45 0.56 -28.93
N ASN A 110 -5.15 1.69 -28.89
CA ASN A 110 -4.59 3.03 -29.16
C ASN A 110 -3.95 3.62 -27.90
N ALA A 111 -3.05 2.87 -27.25
CA ALA A 111 -2.26 3.45 -26.18
C ALA A 111 -1.29 4.46 -26.81
N VAL A 112 -1.66 5.75 -26.79
CA VAL A 112 -0.71 6.84 -27.02
C VAL A 112 0.16 6.90 -25.77
N ILE A 113 1.15 6.02 -25.73
CA ILE A 113 2.13 5.94 -24.65
C ILE A 113 3.03 7.17 -24.80
N PRO A 114 3.13 8.06 -23.79
CA PRO A 114 4.04 9.18 -23.84
C PRO A 114 5.46 8.71 -24.14
N ALA A 115 6.22 9.54 -24.83
CA ALA A 115 7.62 9.27 -25.05
C ALA A 115 8.36 9.09 -23.71
N PRO A 116 9.55 8.50 -23.70
CA PRO A 116 10.27 8.08 -22.51
C PRO A 116 11.43 9.01 -22.17
N TYR A 117 11.93 8.90 -20.94
CA TYR A 117 12.94 9.81 -20.39
C TYR A 117 14.10 9.07 -19.78
N VAL A 118 15.28 9.62 -20.05
CA VAL A 118 16.53 9.30 -19.37
C VAL A 118 17.06 10.62 -18.82
N ALA A 119 17.12 10.76 -17.50
CA ALA A 119 17.81 11.86 -16.86
C ALA A 119 19.31 11.74 -17.12
N THR A 120 19.99 12.84 -17.48
CA THR A 120 21.43 12.90 -17.29
C THR A 120 21.74 13.01 -15.79
N PRO A 121 22.85 12.44 -15.28
CA PRO A 121 23.15 12.40 -13.85
C PRO A 121 23.08 13.76 -13.13
N GLU A 122 23.31 14.86 -13.86
CA GLU A 122 23.34 16.24 -13.37
C GLU A 122 21.97 16.93 -13.35
N GLU A 123 20.96 16.38 -14.03
CA GLU A 123 19.59 16.89 -14.09
C GLU A 123 18.62 15.92 -13.39
N SER A 124 19.04 15.27 -12.31
CA SER A 124 18.12 14.47 -11.49
C SER A 124 17.12 15.42 -10.81
N PRO A 125 15.86 15.57 -11.27
CA PRO A 125 14.85 16.16 -10.41
C PRO A 125 14.83 15.33 -9.13
N LEU A 126 14.58 15.98 -7.98
CA LEU A 126 14.43 15.32 -6.68
C LEU A 126 13.31 14.27 -6.76
N LEU A 127 13.68 13.08 -7.23
CA LEU A 127 12.87 11.89 -7.28
C LEU A 127 12.81 11.32 -5.86
N ASN A 128 11.66 10.77 -5.50
CA ASN A 128 11.44 10.17 -4.18
C ASN A 128 12.17 8.80 -4.15
N GLY A 129 13.51 8.84 -4.05
CA GLY A 129 14.41 7.68 -4.12
C GLY A 129 15.69 7.94 -4.93
N THR A 130 16.82 7.38 -4.50
CA THR A 130 18.12 7.45 -5.20
C THR A 130 18.12 6.59 -6.48
N ILE A 131 18.44 7.23 -7.61
CA ILE A 131 18.40 6.64 -8.96
C ILE A 131 19.69 5.86 -9.25
N SER A 132 19.57 4.70 -9.87
CA SER A 132 20.69 3.98 -10.51
C SER A 132 20.76 4.38 -11.99
N PRO A 133 21.94 4.52 -12.61
CA PRO A 133 22.10 4.92 -14.02
C PRO A 133 21.56 3.90 -15.07
N ALA A 134 20.84 2.86 -14.65
CA ALA A 134 20.32 1.79 -15.50
C ALA A 134 18.77 1.65 -15.39
N TRP A 135 18.06 2.77 -15.44
CA TRP A 135 16.60 2.81 -15.23
C TRP A 135 15.79 2.86 -16.53
N CYS A 136 14.59 2.27 -16.48
CA CYS A 136 13.58 2.25 -17.54
C CYS A 136 12.26 2.86 -17.01
N THR A 137 12.04 4.16 -17.24
CA THR A 137 10.75 4.83 -16.93
C THR A 137 10.31 5.65 -18.14
N SER A 138 9.00 5.75 -18.40
CA SER A 138 8.51 6.84 -19.25
C SER A 138 8.30 8.07 -18.35
N MET A 139 9.24 9.02 -18.40
CA MET A 139 8.93 10.40 -18.02
C MET A 139 8.98 11.26 -19.29
N VAL A 140 8.37 12.43 -19.29
CA VAL A 140 8.56 13.46 -20.32
C VAL A 140 8.66 14.80 -19.62
N PRO A 141 9.80 15.51 -19.68
CA PRO A 141 9.82 16.95 -19.50
C PRO A 141 9.27 17.62 -20.76
N VAL A 142 8.49 18.68 -20.57
CA VAL A 142 7.84 19.43 -21.66
C VAL A 142 8.85 19.92 -22.72
N GLY A 143 8.71 19.50 -23.99
CA GLY A 143 9.26 20.22 -25.15
C GLY A 143 10.24 19.50 -26.12
N GLY A 144 10.52 18.20 -26.00
CA GLY A 144 11.46 17.49 -26.91
C GLY A 144 10.79 16.48 -27.84
N ALA A 145 10.87 16.68 -29.16
CA ALA A 145 10.18 15.85 -30.17
C ALA A 145 10.90 14.54 -30.58
N ASP A 146 12.10 14.23 -30.06
CA ASP A 146 12.99 13.20 -30.65
C ASP A 146 13.63 12.21 -29.64
N LYS A 147 12.91 11.57 -28.70
CA LYS A 147 13.55 10.64 -27.72
C LYS A 147 12.74 9.34 -27.44
N VAL A 148 13.44 8.19 -27.24
CA VAL A 148 13.02 6.77 -27.49
C VAL A 148 13.11 5.86 -26.24
N PRO A 149 12.25 4.81 -26.03
CA PRO A 149 12.06 4.15 -24.72
C PRO A 149 13.10 3.18 -24.24
N CYS A 150 13.15 3.05 -22.90
CA CYS A 150 13.79 1.95 -22.20
C CYS A 150 12.71 1.12 -21.49
N GLY A 151 12.74 -0.19 -21.73
CA GLY A 151 11.67 -1.16 -21.44
C GLY A 151 11.20 -1.80 -22.76
N LYS A 152 11.41 -3.11 -22.92
CA LYS A 152 10.92 -3.81 -24.12
C LYS A 152 9.37 -3.83 -24.03
N PRO A 153 8.64 -3.25 -25.00
CA PRO A 153 7.20 -3.48 -25.07
C PRO A 153 6.98 -4.99 -25.07
N TYR A 154 5.94 -5.46 -24.38
CA TYR A 154 5.59 -6.87 -24.40
C TYR A 154 5.52 -7.33 -25.87
N PRO A 155 6.33 -8.33 -26.31
CA PRO A 155 6.48 -8.63 -27.73
C PRO A 155 5.18 -9.06 -28.42
N ASN A 156 4.23 -9.60 -27.65
CA ASN A 156 2.91 -9.98 -28.14
C ASN A 156 1.82 -8.99 -27.71
N ASN A 157 2.16 -7.74 -27.41
CA ASN A 157 1.17 -6.71 -27.16
C ASN A 157 0.30 -6.53 -28.42
N GLY A 158 -1.01 -6.63 -28.25
CA GLY A 158 -1.96 -6.59 -29.36
C GLY A 158 -1.82 -7.72 -30.38
N ASN A 159 -1.28 -8.87 -29.98
CA ASN A 159 -1.18 -10.06 -30.84
C ASN A 159 -2.57 -10.64 -31.13
N VAL A 160 -2.85 -10.90 -32.41
CA VAL A 160 -4.09 -11.50 -32.91
C VAL A 160 -4.36 -12.91 -32.38
N ASP A 161 -3.34 -13.60 -31.88
CA ASP A 161 -3.45 -14.85 -31.14
C ASP A 161 -3.41 -14.56 -29.63
N PRO A 162 -4.56 -14.42 -28.98
CA PRO A 162 -4.66 -14.08 -27.57
C PRO A 162 -4.12 -15.16 -26.63
N LEU A 163 -4.04 -16.41 -27.07
CA LEU A 163 -3.49 -17.51 -26.26
C LEU A 163 -1.99 -17.31 -26.02
N ARG A 164 -1.30 -16.55 -26.88
CA ARG A 164 0.09 -16.16 -26.63
C ARG A 164 0.22 -15.19 -25.47
N TRP A 165 -0.73 -14.27 -25.31
CA TRP A 165 -0.78 -13.40 -24.15
C TRP A 165 -1.03 -14.21 -22.88
N LEU A 166 -2.02 -15.10 -22.90
CA LEU A 166 -2.34 -15.98 -21.76
C LEU A 166 -1.16 -16.90 -21.38
N ALA A 167 -0.46 -17.46 -22.36
CA ALA A 167 0.70 -18.31 -22.11
C ALA A 167 1.88 -17.56 -21.48
N ASP A 168 1.90 -16.24 -21.58
CA ASP A 168 2.96 -15.36 -21.07
C ASP A 168 2.58 -14.65 -19.77
N THR A 169 1.48 -15.02 -19.11
CA THR A 169 1.16 -14.56 -17.75
C THR A 169 1.53 -15.58 -16.68
N SER A 170 1.72 -15.11 -15.45
CA SER A 170 1.99 -15.94 -14.28
C SER A 170 1.45 -15.29 -13.00
N THR A 171 0.92 -16.11 -12.08
CA THR A 171 0.51 -15.69 -10.73
C THR A 171 1.69 -15.59 -9.76
N GLU A 172 2.88 -16.01 -10.21
CA GLU A 172 4.14 -15.93 -9.48
C GLU A 172 5.11 -15.02 -10.24
N TYR A 173 6.06 -14.43 -9.52
CA TYR A 173 7.17 -13.67 -10.11
C TYR A 173 8.13 -14.64 -10.82
N VAL A 174 7.94 -14.79 -12.14
CA VAL A 174 8.74 -15.66 -13.01
C VAL A 174 9.33 -14.82 -14.13
N ASP A 175 10.59 -15.09 -14.47
CA ASP A 175 11.28 -14.45 -15.61
C ASP A 175 10.48 -14.62 -16.91
N GLU A 176 10.53 -13.62 -17.79
CA GLU A 176 9.82 -13.61 -19.09
C GLU A 176 8.29 -13.73 -19.00
N LYS A 177 7.68 -13.64 -17.81
CA LYS A 177 6.22 -13.67 -17.65
C LYS A 177 5.69 -12.32 -17.15
N VAL A 178 4.47 -12.01 -17.57
CA VAL A 178 3.67 -10.88 -17.08
C VAL A 178 3.01 -11.31 -15.78
N PHE A 179 3.27 -10.56 -14.71
CA PHE A 179 2.67 -10.87 -13.42
C PHE A 179 1.18 -10.50 -13.38
N THR A 180 0.36 -11.49 -13.06
CA THR A 180 -1.09 -11.39 -12.87
C THR A 180 -1.43 -11.87 -11.46
N PRO A 181 -1.51 -10.98 -10.46
CA PRO A 181 -1.67 -11.37 -9.06
C PRO A 181 -3.01 -12.08 -8.81
N LEU A 182 -3.00 -13.04 -7.89
CA LEU A 182 -4.22 -13.65 -7.35
C LEU A 182 -4.99 -12.65 -6.48
N LEU A 183 -6.31 -12.75 -6.44
CA LEU A 183 -7.13 -11.94 -5.53
C LEU A 183 -6.93 -12.38 -4.07
N PRO A 184 -6.85 -11.43 -3.12
CA PRO A 184 -6.85 -11.74 -1.70
C PRO A 184 -8.23 -12.22 -1.26
N ALA A 185 -8.30 -12.91 -0.11
CA ALA A 185 -9.57 -13.26 0.50
C ALA A 185 -10.39 -11.98 0.85
N VAL A 186 -11.69 -11.99 0.57
CA VAL A 186 -12.59 -10.88 0.89
C VAL A 186 -12.99 -10.95 2.37
N ALA A 187 -12.94 -9.80 3.04
CA ALA A 187 -13.61 -9.64 4.31
C ALA A 187 -15.13 -9.58 4.12
N ASN A 188 -15.87 -10.45 4.79
CA ASN A 188 -17.34 -10.42 4.75
C ASN A 188 -17.97 -9.23 5.50
N ALA A 189 -17.16 -8.40 6.13
CA ALA A 189 -17.62 -7.20 6.82
C ALA A 189 -17.93 -6.08 5.81
N PHE A 190 -19.15 -5.56 5.87
CA PHE A 190 -19.50 -4.33 5.17
C PHE A 190 -18.84 -3.15 5.85
N ALA A 191 -18.10 -2.37 5.07
CA ALA A 191 -17.44 -1.17 5.54
C ALA A 191 -18.30 0.07 5.30
N TYR A 192 -18.18 1.04 6.20
CA TYR A 192 -18.94 2.29 6.12
C TYR A 192 -18.27 3.29 5.17
N ALA A 193 -18.98 3.66 4.09
CA ALA A 193 -18.48 4.59 3.06
C ALA A 193 -18.30 6.04 3.55
N GLY A 194 -18.86 6.41 4.70
CA GLY A 194 -18.68 7.73 5.30
C GLY A 194 -17.36 7.89 6.07
N GLY A 195 -16.65 6.80 6.36
CA GLY A 195 -15.47 6.78 7.23
C GLY A 195 -15.83 7.07 8.69
N TYR A 196 -14.83 6.96 9.57
CA TYR A 196 -14.96 7.18 11.00
C TYR A 196 -14.08 8.35 11.42
N ASP A 197 -14.59 9.23 12.27
CA ASP A 197 -13.80 10.35 12.78
C ASP A 197 -12.94 9.89 13.95
N MET A 198 -11.73 10.43 14.07
CA MET A 198 -10.83 10.16 15.21
C MET A 198 -11.25 10.95 16.46
N ILE A 199 -10.98 10.42 17.65
CA ILE A 199 -11.12 11.16 18.92
C ILE A 199 -10.17 12.37 18.94
N GLU A 200 -8.95 12.18 18.45
CA GLU A 200 -7.92 13.22 18.42
C GLU A 200 -7.71 13.77 17.00
N GLY A 201 -7.94 15.08 16.85
CA GLY A 201 -7.66 15.83 15.62
C GLY A 201 -8.66 15.62 14.47
N PRO A 202 -8.63 16.51 13.46
CA PRO A 202 -9.46 16.37 12.28
C PRO A 202 -8.86 15.30 11.35
N CYS A 203 -9.28 14.04 11.53
CA CYS A 203 -8.87 12.94 10.66
C CYS A 203 -10.05 11.98 10.47
N ARG A 204 -10.26 11.57 9.22
CA ARG A 204 -11.27 10.59 8.85
C ARG A 204 -10.61 9.29 8.41
N VAL A 205 -10.97 8.20 9.06
CA VAL A 205 -10.35 6.89 8.87
C VAL A 205 -11.29 5.93 8.16
N PHE A 206 -10.74 5.13 7.25
CA PHE A 206 -11.42 4.04 6.56
C PHE A 206 -10.71 2.72 6.87
N PHE A 207 -11.47 1.67 7.18
CA PHE A 207 -10.93 0.35 7.51
C PHE A 207 -11.13 -0.66 6.37
N PRO A 208 -10.21 -1.64 6.21
CA PRO A 208 -10.36 -2.75 5.29
C PRO A 208 -11.76 -3.38 5.34
N GLY A 209 -12.29 -3.76 4.18
CA GLY A 209 -13.64 -4.31 4.09
C GLY A 209 -14.30 -4.12 2.74
N ARG A 210 -15.59 -4.47 2.67
CA ARG A 210 -16.41 -4.37 1.46
C ARG A 210 -17.26 -3.10 1.45
N TYR A 211 -17.03 -2.25 0.46
CA TYR A 211 -17.73 -0.99 0.22
C TYR A 211 -18.74 -1.17 -0.93
N VAL A 212 -20.03 -1.10 -0.59
CA VAL A 212 -21.15 -1.23 -1.54
C VAL A 212 -21.70 0.13 -1.98
N ASP A 213 -21.26 1.21 -1.34
CA ASP A 213 -21.66 2.58 -1.62
C ASP A 213 -20.48 3.40 -2.13
N ASP A 214 -20.79 4.52 -2.81
CA ASP A 214 -19.77 5.43 -3.32
C ASP A 214 -18.98 6.05 -2.15
N VAL A 215 -17.66 6.03 -2.25
CA VAL A 215 -16.77 6.74 -1.32
C VAL A 215 -16.35 8.04 -1.98
N VAL A 216 -16.86 9.16 -1.48
CA VAL A 216 -16.63 10.49 -2.07
C VAL A 216 -15.85 11.35 -1.10
N ILE A 217 -14.63 11.73 -1.49
CA ILE A 217 -13.73 12.55 -0.70
C ILE A 217 -13.43 13.84 -1.48
N THR A 218 -13.96 14.95 -0.99
CA THR A 218 -13.84 16.26 -1.68
C THR A 218 -13.40 17.42 -0.79
N GLY A 219 -13.55 17.28 0.53
CA GLY A 219 -13.22 18.32 1.50
C GLY A 219 -11.76 18.28 1.94
N SER A 220 -11.37 19.28 2.73
CA SER A 220 -10.01 19.45 3.25
C SER A 220 -9.70 18.63 4.51
N THR A 221 -10.68 17.89 5.06
CA THR A 221 -10.44 17.00 6.20
C THR A 221 -9.48 15.89 5.75
N PRO A 222 -8.31 15.75 6.39
CA PRO A 222 -7.38 14.66 6.10
C PRO A 222 -8.06 13.30 6.22
N VAL A 223 -7.78 12.42 5.25
CA VAL A 223 -8.32 11.06 5.18
C VAL A 223 -7.18 10.06 5.24
N TYR A 224 -7.38 9.02 6.05
CA TYR A 224 -6.46 7.90 6.18
C TYR A 224 -7.20 6.58 5.95
N PHE A 225 -6.72 5.77 5.01
CA PHE A 225 -7.13 4.37 4.89
C PHE A 225 -6.12 3.55 5.67
N ALA A 226 -6.54 2.79 6.69
CA ALA A 226 -5.65 1.90 7.42
C ALA A 226 -5.03 0.81 6.52
N SER A 227 -3.92 0.20 6.93
CA SER A 227 -3.30 -0.87 6.12
C SER A 227 -4.23 -2.07 5.97
N GLY A 228 -4.31 -2.61 4.75
CA GLY A 228 -5.08 -3.81 4.43
C GLY A 228 -5.74 -3.82 3.05
N VAL A 229 -6.78 -4.64 2.92
CA VAL A 229 -7.48 -4.88 1.64
C VAL A 229 -8.86 -4.24 1.62
N TYR A 230 -9.11 -3.44 0.60
CA TYR A 230 -10.38 -2.76 0.38
C TYR A 230 -11.04 -3.29 -0.88
N TYR A 231 -12.31 -3.69 -0.79
CA TYR A 231 -13.08 -4.13 -1.95
C TYR A 231 -14.20 -3.14 -2.23
N PHE A 232 -14.18 -2.50 -3.40
CA PHE A 232 -15.16 -1.49 -3.81
C PHE A 232 -16.05 -2.03 -4.95
N GLU A 233 -17.37 -1.95 -4.75
CA GLU A 233 -18.37 -2.29 -5.78
C GLU A 233 -18.88 -1.07 -6.55
N LYS A 234 -18.61 0.13 -6.02
CA LYS A 234 -19.01 1.43 -6.57
C LYS A 234 -17.83 2.41 -6.53
N THR A 235 -18.06 3.65 -6.95
CA THR A 235 -17.00 4.61 -7.25
C THR A 235 -16.31 5.10 -5.98
N VAL A 236 -14.98 5.14 -6.00
CA VAL A 236 -14.15 5.94 -5.10
C VAL A 236 -13.77 7.21 -5.83
N ARG A 237 -14.34 8.35 -5.43
CA ARG A 237 -14.12 9.65 -6.07
C ARG A 237 -13.32 10.57 -5.16
N ILE A 238 -12.23 11.12 -5.69
CA ILE A 238 -11.32 12.03 -5.00
C ILE A 238 -11.22 13.32 -5.83
N SER A 239 -11.59 14.46 -5.24
CA SER A 239 -11.61 15.76 -5.93
C SER A 239 -11.44 16.91 -4.93
N GLY A 240 -11.40 18.17 -5.39
CA GLY A 240 -11.42 19.35 -4.50
C GLY A 240 -10.11 19.50 -3.73
N ASP A 241 -10.19 19.58 -2.40
CA ASP A 241 -9.04 19.70 -1.49
C ASP A 241 -8.76 18.39 -0.73
N ALA A 242 -9.16 17.26 -1.30
CA ALA A 242 -9.00 15.96 -0.69
C ALA A 242 -7.53 15.64 -0.41
N ASN A 243 -7.22 15.28 0.83
CA ASN A 243 -5.91 14.79 1.24
C ASN A 243 -6.03 13.36 1.77
N VAL A 244 -5.61 12.38 0.98
CA VAL A 244 -5.83 10.95 1.21
C VAL A 244 -4.48 10.22 1.26
N VAL A 245 -4.25 9.50 2.36
CA VAL A 245 -3.12 8.56 2.51
C VAL A 245 -3.65 7.15 2.71
N VAL A 246 -3.09 6.19 1.99
CA VAL A 246 -3.53 4.79 2.00
C VAL A 246 -2.46 3.87 2.58
N GLY A 247 -2.78 3.30 3.73
CA GLY A 247 -1.94 2.42 4.54
C GLY A 247 -0.83 3.15 5.29
N ALA A 248 -0.23 2.47 6.25
CA ALA A 248 0.97 2.95 6.93
C ALA A 248 2.20 2.81 6.02
N GLY A 249 3.18 3.71 6.15
CA GLY A 249 4.42 3.63 5.38
C GLY A 249 5.19 4.94 5.33
N SER A 250 5.92 5.15 4.23
CA SER A 250 6.84 6.29 4.03
C SER A 250 6.14 7.65 3.98
N ALA A 251 4.90 7.69 3.48
CA ALA A 251 4.08 8.89 3.51
C ALA A 251 3.23 8.90 4.80
N PRO A 252 3.44 9.87 5.71
CA PRO A 252 2.67 9.94 6.94
C PRO A 252 1.21 10.28 6.65
N GLY A 253 0.29 9.53 7.25
CA GLY A 253 -1.14 9.84 7.24
C GLY A 253 -1.53 10.88 8.30
N CYS A 254 -2.83 11.12 8.45
CA CYS A 254 -3.37 11.91 9.57
C CYS A 254 -3.46 11.14 10.90
N VAL A 255 -3.07 9.86 10.89
CA VAL A 255 -2.94 9.01 12.08
C VAL A 255 -1.51 8.50 12.17
N GLU A 256 -0.97 8.37 13.38
CA GLU A 256 0.41 7.94 13.61
C GLU A 256 0.65 6.46 13.25
N SER A 257 -0.37 5.61 13.37
CA SER A 257 -0.29 4.20 13.02
C SER A 257 -1.67 3.57 12.85
N ASP A 258 -1.72 2.39 12.23
CA ASP A 258 -2.96 1.63 12.11
C ASP A 258 -3.51 1.17 13.46
N ALA A 259 -2.65 0.91 14.46
CA ALA A 259 -3.08 0.52 15.79
C ALA A 259 -3.84 1.65 16.51
N VAL A 260 -3.35 2.89 16.37
CA VAL A 260 -4.02 4.09 16.87
C VAL A 260 -5.33 4.32 16.12
N ALA A 261 -5.32 4.12 14.80
CA ALA A 261 -6.52 4.24 13.98
C ALA A 261 -7.63 3.29 14.48
N VAL A 262 -7.29 2.01 14.72
CA VAL A 262 -8.25 1.00 15.22
C VAL A 262 -8.71 1.31 16.65
N ALA A 263 -7.83 1.79 17.53
CA ALA A 263 -8.14 2.02 18.94
C ALA A 263 -8.99 3.28 19.18
N ASP A 264 -8.70 4.37 18.46
CA ASP A 264 -9.17 5.72 18.80
C ASP A 264 -10.21 6.29 17.82
N ALA A 265 -10.59 5.52 16.80
CA ALA A 265 -11.66 5.94 15.90
C ALA A 265 -13.05 5.76 16.56
N ILE A 266 -13.90 6.77 16.39
CA ILE A 266 -15.18 6.88 17.08
C ILE A 266 -16.24 5.99 16.39
N ASN A 267 -17.03 5.25 17.18
CA ASN A 267 -18.13 4.40 16.71
C ASN A 267 -17.72 3.32 15.70
N VAL A 268 -16.46 2.91 15.75
CA VAL A 268 -15.97 1.83 14.91
C VAL A 268 -16.48 0.49 15.43
N PRO A 269 -16.91 -0.44 14.54
CA PRO A 269 -17.24 -1.80 14.90
C PRO A 269 -16.09 -2.52 15.62
N PHE A 270 -16.41 -3.39 16.59
CA PHE A 270 -15.40 -4.15 17.35
C PHE A 270 -14.51 -5.06 16.48
N ASP A 271 -14.93 -5.34 15.25
CA ASP A 271 -14.22 -6.13 14.26
C ASP A 271 -13.38 -5.29 13.28
N ALA A 272 -13.21 -3.98 13.49
CA ALA A 272 -12.25 -3.23 12.71
C ALA A 272 -10.83 -3.74 12.96
N TYR A 273 -10.12 -3.98 11.86
CA TYR A 273 -8.78 -4.51 11.87
C TYR A 273 -7.92 -3.77 10.85
N SER A 274 -6.62 -3.94 10.99
CA SER A 274 -5.63 -3.61 9.97
C SER A 274 -4.73 -4.81 9.78
N ASN A 275 -4.21 -5.00 8.57
CA ASN A 275 -3.31 -6.11 8.26
C ASN A 275 -2.22 -5.71 7.28
N GLY A 276 -1.00 -6.18 7.54
CA GLY A 276 0.19 -5.80 6.79
C GLY A 276 0.55 -4.31 6.97
N VAL A 277 1.43 -3.83 6.09
CA VAL A 277 1.77 -2.42 5.93
C VAL A 277 1.35 -2.00 4.53
N GLY A 278 0.75 -0.82 4.37
CA GLY A 278 0.23 -0.33 3.09
C GLY A 278 -1.16 -0.87 2.76
N GLY A 279 -1.77 -0.36 1.69
CA GLY A 279 -3.13 -0.75 1.27
C GLY A 279 -3.21 -1.28 -0.15
N THR A 280 -4.14 -2.21 -0.38
CA THR A 280 -4.57 -2.63 -1.72
C THR A 280 -6.04 -2.32 -1.93
N TRP A 281 -6.36 -1.67 -3.04
CA TRP A 281 -7.74 -1.47 -3.48
C TRP A 281 -8.09 -2.44 -4.59
N VAL A 282 -9.19 -3.16 -4.38
CA VAL A 282 -9.77 -4.13 -5.31
C VAL A 282 -11.08 -3.57 -5.84
N PHE A 283 -11.19 -3.47 -7.16
CA PHE A 283 -12.40 -2.96 -7.82
C PHE A 283 -13.16 -4.09 -8.51
N GLY A 284 -14.43 -4.28 -8.14
CA GLY A 284 -15.35 -5.20 -8.80
C GLY A 284 -16.68 -4.53 -9.12
N GLN A 285 -17.60 -5.23 -9.78
CA GLN A 285 -18.87 -4.67 -10.26
C GLN A 285 -18.72 -3.30 -10.96
N ASN A 286 -19.23 -2.22 -10.36
CA ASN A 286 -19.13 -0.85 -10.91
C ASN A 286 -18.02 -0.03 -10.22
N GLY A 287 -17.17 -0.71 -9.46
CA GLY A 287 -16.05 -0.13 -8.73
C GLY A 287 -15.04 0.50 -9.67
N ARG A 288 -14.67 1.75 -9.36
CA ARG A 288 -13.66 2.50 -10.09
C ARG A 288 -13.06 3.58 -9.20
N LEU A 289 -11.84 3.97 -9.52
CA LEU A 289 -11.16 5.14 -8.97
C LEU A 289 -11.36 6.33 -9.90
N VAL A 290 -11.96 7.40 -9.42
CA VAL A 290 -12.10 8.67 -10.14
C VAL A 290 -11.31 9.74 -9.40
N ILE A 291 -10.33 10.32 -10.07
CA ILE A 291 -9.55 11.46 -9.59
C ILE A 291 -9.84 12.63 -10.51
N ASP A 292 -10.54 13.65 -10.01
CA ASP A 292 -10.97 14.77 -10.84
C ASP A 292 -10.78 16.12 -10.16
N THR A 293 -10.92 17.18 -10.95
CA THR A 293 -10.92 18.55 -10.45
C THR A 293 -12.26 19.25 -10.67
N ALA A 294 -13.37 18.49 -10.71
CA ALA A 294 -14.70 19.04 -10.94
C ALA A 294 -15.25 19.72 -9.68
N THR A 295 -14.87 19.26 -8.47
CA THR A 295 -15.10 20.04 -7.25
C THR A 295 -14.04 21.14 -7.14
N PRO A 296 -14.44 22.42 -6.98
CA PRO A 296 -13.49 23.52 -6.81
C PRO A 296 -12.56 23.33 -5.61
N SER A 297 -11.30 23.68 -5.78
CA SER A 297 -10.28 23.69 -4.72
C SER A 297 -10.15 25.09 -4.10
N THR A 298 -9.84 25.15 -2.80
CA THR A 298 -9.52 26.38 -2.06
C THR A 298 -8.02 26.71 -2.07
N GLY A 299 -7.20 25.88 -2.73
CA GLY A 299 -5.77 26.12 -2.95
C GLY A 299 -4.86 24.95 -2.56
N ALA A 300 -5.33 24.01 -1.74
CA ALA A 300 -4.56 22.81 -1.38
C ALA A 300 -4.51 21.80 -2.53
N GLY A 301 -5.64 21.62 -3.22
CA GLY A 301 -5.78 20.69 -4.32
C GLY A 301 -5.89 19.24 -3.86
N VAL A 302 -5.86 18.32 -4.81
CA VAL A 302 -5.98 16.88 -4.55
C VAL A 302 -4.62 16.31 -4.19
N ASN A 303 -4.55 15.55 -3.10
CA ASN A 303 -3.41 14.73 -2.73
C ASN A 303 -3.88 13.30 -2.45
N LEU A 304 -3.39 12.33 -3.22
CA LEU A 304 -3.63 10.91 -3.02
C LEU A 304 -2.29 10.17 -3.03
N VAL A 305 -1.94 9.57 -1.90
CA VAL A 305 -0.68 8.83 -1.76
C VAL A 305 -0.96 7.44 -1.23
N PHE A 306 -0.50 6.42 -1.94
CA PHE A 306 -0.48 5.05 -1.45
C PHE A 306 0.89 4.76 -0.84
N ASN A 307 0.87 4.19 0.35
CA ASN A 307 2.04 3.50 0.86
C ASN A 307 2.11 2.10 0.26
N ARG A 308 3.32 1.69 -0.12
CA ARG A 308 3.54 0.40 -0.79
C ARG A 308 3.10 -0.72 0.14
N ARG A 309 2.28 -1.64 -0.39
CA ARG A 309 1.88 -2.81 0.38
C ARG A 309 3.09 -3.73 0.57
N LEU A 310 3.40 -4.01 1.83
CA LEU A 310 4.45 -4.91 2.22
C LEU A 310 3.89 -5.96 3.18
N VAL A 311 4.01 -7.21 2.76
CA VAL A 311 3.47 -8.36 3.47
C VAL A 311 4.61 -9.35 3.69
N ALA A 312 4.72 -9.91 4.89
CA ALA A 312 5.76 -10.88 5.20
C ALA A 312 5.57 -12.15 4.34
N ASN A 313 6.66 -12.77 3.89
CA ASN A 313 6.61 -13.99 3.07
C ASN A 313 5.92 -15.20 3.75
N THR A 314 5.73 -15.14 5.06
CA THR A 314 5.03 -16.15 5.87
C THR A 314 3.53 -15.89 5.99
N ASP A 315 3.06 -14.72 5.56
CA ASP A 315 1.65 -14.35 5.56
C ASP A 315 0.97 -15.00 4.34
N PRO A 316 -0.25 -15.55 4.49
CA PRO A 316 -1.01 -16.02 3.34
C PRO A 316 -1.22 -14.94 2.27
N GLU A 317 -1.18 -13.66 2.59
CA GLU A 317 -1.36 -12.58 1.61
C GLU A 317 -0.04 -12.12 0.96
N ALA A 318 1.07 -12.85 1.13
CA ALA A 318 2.37 -12.51 0.54
C ALA A 318 2.34 -12.38 -0.99
N VAL A 319 1.38 -13.03 -1.68
CA VAL A 319 1.18 -12.90 -3.14
C VAL A 319 0.77 -11.48 -3.54
N MET A 320 0.23 -10.69 -2.60
CA MET A 320 -0.17 -9.30 -2.79
C MET A 320 0.93 -8.28 -2.47
N ASN A 321 2.14 -8.77 -2.18
CA ASN A 321 3.26 -7.88 -1.93
C ASN A 321 3.46 -6.96 -3.14
N GLU A 322 3.62 -5.66 -2.87
CA GLU A 322 3.80 -4.60 -3.85
C GLU A 322 2.60 -4.27 -4.74
N VAL A 323 1.42 -4.87 -4.55
CA VAL A 323 0.22 -4.56 -5.34
C VAL A 323 -0.63 -3.47 -4.66
N SER A 324 -0.84 -2.33 -5.33
CA SER A 324 -1.65 -1.23 -4.80
C SER A 324 -3.09 -1.24 -5.32
N ILE A 325 -3.31 -1.58 -6.59
CA ILE A 325 -4.64 -1.58 -7.19
C ILE A 325 -4.83 -2.83 -8.05
N MET A 326 -6.00 -3.44 -7.97
CA MET A 326 -6.39 -4.52 -8.88
C MET A 326 -7.89 -4.52 -9.21
N SER A 327 -8.29 -5.16 -10.31
CA SER A 327 -9.69 -5.41 -10.64
C SER A 327 -10.07 -6.89 -10.59
N VAL A 328 -11.33 -7.17 -10.25
CA VAL A 328 -11.96 -8.49 -10.38
C VAL A 328 -12.38 -8.69 -11.84
N ASN A 329 -11.81 -9.69 -12.50
CA ASN A 329 -12.02 -9.96 -13.92
C ASN A 329 -12.95 -11.15 -14.17
N GLY A 330 -13.52 -11.21 -15.37
CA GLY A 330 -14.39 -12.27 -15.90
C GLY A 330 -15.79 -11.79 -16.31
N VAL A 331 -16.57 -12.67 -16.93
CA VAL A 331 -17.99 -12.47 -17.27
C VAL A 331 -18.85 -13.49 -16.52
N LEU A 332 -20.01 -13.05 -16.03
CA LEU A 332 -20.99 -13.95 -15.44
C LEU A 332 -21.65 -14.81 -16.53
N ALA A 333 -21.37 -16.11 -16.56
CA ALA A 333 -22.12 -17.09 -17.34
C ALA A 333 -23.00 -17.92 -16.40
N GLY A 334 -24.26 -17.51 -16.26
CA GLY A 334 -25.20 -18.13 -15.33
C GLY A 334 -24.79 -17.87 -13.88
N THR A 335 -24.36 -18.91 -13.16
CA THR A 335 -23.93 -18.83 -11.74
C THR A 335 -22.42 -18.97 -11.55
N ALA A 336 -21.62 -18.87 -12.62
CA ALA A 336 -20.16 -18.96 -12.57
C ALA A 336 -19.53 -17.74 -13.26
N THR A 337 -18.31 -17.39 -12.86
CA THR A 337 -17.51 -16.45 -13.65
C THR A 337 -16.70 -17.25 -14.64
N VAL A 338 -16.85 -16.94 -15.91
CA VAL A 338 -16.04 -17.50 -16.99
C VAL A 338 -15.05 -16.45 -17.47
N ASP A 339 -13.92 -16.95 -17.97
CA ASP A 339 -12.93 -16.12 -18.66
C ASP A 339 -13.64 -15.27 -19.72
N LEU A 340 -13.23 -14.01 -19.85
CA LEU A 340 -13.46 -13.27 -21.08
C LEU A 340 -12.59 -13.91 -22.13
N ASN A 341 -13.11 -14.97 -22.73
CA ASN A 341 -12.70 -15.58 -23.98
C ASN A 341 -13.87 -15.46 -24.97
N ILE A 342 -14.59 -14.35 -24.84
CA ILE A 342 -15.73 -14.03 -25.68
C ILE A 342 -15.14 -13.19 -26.81
N ASP A 343 -15.06 -13.81 -27.98
CA ASP A 343 -15.15 -13.07 -29.24
C ASP A 343 -16.41 -12.22 -29.13
N LEU A 344 -16.24 -10.94 -28.85
CA LEU A 344 -17.34 -10.03 -28.56
C LEU A 344 -18.22 -9.80 -29.78
N ASP A 345 -17.86 -10.32 -30.96
CA ASP A 345 -18.70 -10.37 -32.14
C ASP A 345 -18.35 -11.58 -33.03
N ALA A 346 -18.97 -12.75 -32.80
CA ALA A 346 -18.91 -13.89 -33.73
C ALA A 346 -19.43 -13.57 -35.17
N ASP A 347 -19.92 -12.34 -35.38
CA ASP A 347 -20.68 -11.89 -36.55
C ASP A 347 -20.04 -10.67 -37.26
N LEU A 348 -18.96 -10.06 -36.74
CA LEU A 348 -18.35 -8.86 -37.34
C LEU A 348 -16.83 -9.02 -37.53
N GLU A 349 -16.40 -9.00 -38.78
CA GLU A 349 -15.02 -9.14 -39.30
C GLU A 349 -14.01 -8.05 -38.81
N GLY A 350 -13.98 -7.66 -37.53
CA GLY A 350 -12.90 -6.80 -37.04
C GLY A 350 -13.04 -6.15 -35.66
N LYS A 351 -13.52 -6.82 -34.60
CA LYS A 351 -13.57 -6.20 -33.26
C LYS A 351 -13.16 -7.12 -32.11
N ILE A 352 -12.08 -6.68 -31.44
CA ILE A 352 -11.48 -7.07 -30.16
C ILE A 352 -11.66 -8.50 -29.65
N ASP A 353 -10.51 -9.16 -29.60
CA ASP A 353 -10.27 -10.32 -28.76
C ASP A 353 -9.67 -9.87 -27.41
N LEU A 354 -10.50 -9.69 -26.37
CA LEU A 354 -10.02 -9.50 -25.00
C LEU A 354 -9.95 -10.86 -24.34
N HIS A 355 -8.73 -11.34 -24.06
CA HIS A 355 -8.51 -12.66 -23.50
C HIS A 355 -7.77 -12.56 -22.18
N VAL A 356 -8.52 -12.64 -21.09
CA VAL A 356 -7.97 -12.61 -19.74
C VAL A 356 -8.58 -13.72 -18.90
N PRO A 357 -7.76 -14.49 -18.16
CA PRO A 357 -8.30 -15.49 -17.27
C PRO A 357 -9.09 -14.80 -16.16
N ALA A 358 -10.19 -15.43 -15.76
CA ALA A 358 -11.00 -15.01 -14.64
C ALA A 358 -10.12 -14.92 -13.39
N SER A 359 -10.39 -13.91 -12.56
CA SER A 359 -9.60 -13.74 -11.36
C SER A 359 -9.76 -14.93 -10.42
N GLN A 360 -8.63 -15.46 -9.97
CA GLN A 360 -8.59 -16.57 -9.02
C GLN A 360 -8.19 -16.07 -7.64
N LEU A 361 -8.67 -16.75 -6.60
CA LEU A 361 -8.31 -16.44 -5.22
C LEU A 361 -7.05 -17.18 -4.79
N PHE A 362 -6.25 -16.50 -3.99
CA PHE A 362 -5.21 -17.17 -3.23
C PHE A 362 -5.84 -18.06 -2.13
N ARG A 363 -5.34 -19.30 -1.99
CA ARG A 363 -5.72 -20.20 -0.90
C ARG A 363 -4.47 -20.60 -0.09
N PRO A 364 -4.48 -20.43 1.25
CA PRO A 364 -3.30 -20.70 2.06
C PRO A 364 -2.85 -22.17 2.01
N PRO A 365 -1.55 -22.44 2.27
CA PRO A 365 -0.92 -23.77 2.13
C PRO A 365 -1.48 -24.90 3.00
N SER A 366 -2.48 -24.66 3.86
CA SER A 366 -3.15 -25.74 4.59
C SER A 366 -3.90 -26.72 3.68
N ALA A 367 -4.05 -26.37 2.39
CA ALA A 367 -4.55 -27.23 1.32
C ALA A 367 -3.48 -27.45 0.24
N LEU A 368 -2.30 -27.97 0.61
CA LEU A 368 -1.27 -28.41 -0.35
C LEU A 368 -1.90 -29.32 -1.42
N GLY A 369 -2.05 -28.79 -2.64
CA GLY A 369 -2.59 -29.51 -3.80
C GLY A 369 -4.01 -29.12 -4.25
N GLU A 370 -4.70 -28.20 -3.57
CA GLU A 370 -5.99 -27.71 -4.07
C GLU A 370 -5.80 -26.55 -5.08
N PRO A 371 -6.45 -26.60 -6.25
CA PRO A 371 -6.32 -25.57 -7.26
C PRO A 371 -6.88 -24.22 -6.76
N PRO A 372 -6.40 -23.07 -7.30
CA PRO A 372 -7.01 -21.77 -7.08
C PRO A 372 -8.51 -21.83 -7.37
N VAL A 373 -9.31 -21.14 -6.54
CA VAL A 373 -10.78 -21.17 -6.66
C VAL A 373 -11.26 -19.86 -7.31
N ASP A 374 -12.33 -19.95 -8.10
CA ASP A 374 -12.95 -18.80 -8.76
C ASP A 374 -13.39 -17.74 -7.71
N ALA A 375 -12.96 -16.48 -7.94
CA ALA A 375 -13.24 -15.35 -7.09
C ALA A 375 -14.72 -15.14 -6.77
N TYR A 376 -15.59 -15.46 -7.73
CA TYR A 376 -17.04 -15.33 -7.57
C TYR A 376 -17.60 -16.17 -6.44
N THR A 377 -17.05 -17.37 -6.24
CA THR A 377 -17.51 -18.29 -5.18
C THR A 377 -17.23 -17.76 -3.75
N TYR A 378 -16.41 -16.72 -3.62
CA TYR A 378 -16.12 -16.01 -2.36
C TYR A 378 -16.53 -14.53 -2.41
N LEU A 379 -17.69 -14.24 -3.00
CA LEU A 379 -18.43 -12.97 -2.83
C LEU A 379 -17.87 -11.75 -3.58
N TYR A 380 -16.76 -11.91 -4.32
CA TYR A 380 -16.38 -10.94 -5.34
C TYR A 380 -17.40 -10.90 -6.47
N LYS A 381 -17.54 -9.73 -7.08
CA LYS A 381 -18.34 -9.54 -8.28
C LYS A 381 -17.44 -9.04 -9.39
N ALA A 382 -17.47 -9.73 -10.53
CA ALA A 382 -16.70 -9.32 -11.70
C ALA A 382 -17.03 -7.87 -12.11
N SER A 383 -16.04 -7.14 -12.60
CA SER A 383 -16.25 -5.76 -13.03
C SER A 383 -17.10 -5.71 -14.31
N ASN A 384 -18.10 -4.83 -14.31
CA ASN A 384 -18.90 -4.47 -15.48
C ASN A 384 -18.21 -3.41 -16.36
N LEU A 385 -17.10 -2.84 -15.88
CA LEU A 385 -16.31 -1.82 -16.57
C LEU A 385 -15.26 -2.49 -17.46
N VAL A 386 -15.76 -3.22 -18.45
CA VAL A 386 -14.95 -3.94 -19.43
C VAL A 386 -14.50 -2.99 -20.54
N SER A 387 -13.30 -3.21 -21.05
CA SER A 387 -12.78 -2.47 -22.19
C SER A 387 -13.62 -2.68 -23.46
N THR A 388 -13.65 -1.65 -24.31
CA THR A 388 -14.38 -1.63 -25.59
C THR A 388 -13.46 -1.21 -26.72
N TRP A 389 -13.88 -1.31 -27.99
CA TRP A 389 -12.98 -1.05 -29.12
C TRP A 389 -12.68 0.44 -29.31
N LEU A 390 -13.48 1.28 -28.65
CA LEU A 390 -13.28 2.70 -28.62
C LEU A 390 -12.15 3.05 -27.66
N PRO A 391 -11.36 4.09 -27.96
CA PRO A 391 -10.39 4.62 -27.02
C PRO A 391 -11.04 4.92 -25.66
N PRO A 392 -10.34 4.70 -24.54
CA PRO A 392 -10.84 5.06 -23.23
C PRO A 392 -11.24 6.54 -23.21
N VAL A 393 -12.49 6.80 -22.84
CA VAL A 393 -13.00 8.15 -22.61
C VAL A 393 -13.24 8.33 -21.12
N SER A 394 -12.90 9.51 -20.59
CA SER A 394 -13.26 9.84 -19.22
C SER A 394 -14.77 9.79 -19.05
N CYS A 395 -15.22 9.11 -18.01
CA CYS A 395 -16.61 9.01 -17.59
C CYS A 395 -16.85 9.76 -16.28
N ALA A 396 -15.99 10.71 -15.94
CA ALA A 396 -16.06 11.45 -14.68
C ALA A 396 -17.46 12.08 -14.52
N GLY A 397 -18.18 11.65 -13.47
CA GLY A 397 -19.50 12.19 -13.10
C GLY A 397 -20.72 11.56 -13.78
N SER A 398 -20.58 10.66 -14.77
CA SER A 398 -21.70 9.90 -15.35
C SER A 398 -21.89 8.54 -14.67
N ALA A 399 -23.08 7.95 -14.80
CA ALA A 399 -23.33 6.58 -14.35
C ALA A 399 -22.30 5.61 -14.97
N SER A 400 -21.78 4.68 -14.17
CA SER A 400 -20.80 3.67 -14.60
C SER A 400 -21.43 2.75 -15.65
N VAL A 401 -21.01 2.89 -16.90
CA VAL A 401 -21.48 2.06 -18.02
C VAL A 401 -20.30 1.27 -18.62
N PRO A 402 -20.57 0.17 -19.34
CA PRO A 402 -19.54 -0.51 -20.14
C PRO A 402 -18.79 0.49 -21.02
N GLY A 403 -17.46 0.38 -21.09
CA GLY A 403 -16.63 1.37 -21.78
C GLY A 403 -16.16 2.54 -20.91
N CYS A 404 -16.51 2.59 -19.62
CA CYS A 404 -15.86 3.51 -18.69
C CYS A 404 -14.58 2.92 -18.10
N PRO A 405 -13.56 3.76 -17.85
CA PRO A 405 -12.32 3.31 -17.22
C PRO A 405 -12.52 2.92 -15.75
N ILE A 406 -11.74 1.92 -15.31
CA ILE A 406 -11.64 1.54 -13.89
C ILE A 406 -10.81 2.58 -13.14
N ILE A 407 -9.82 3.18 -13.78
CA ILE A 407 -9.06 4.30 -13.24
C ILE A 407 -9.25 5.49 -14.18
N ASP A 408 -9.99 6.50 -13.72
CA ASP A 408 -10.34 7.71 -14.46
C ASP A 408 -9.70 8.92 -13.81
N ILE A 409 -8.77 9.56 -14.52
CA ILE A 409 -8.09 10.77 -14.07
C ILE A 409 -8.49 11.89 -15.01
N ASN A 410 -9.23 12.88 -14.51
CA ASN A 410 -9.78 13.97 -15.31
C ASN A 410 -9.45 15.34 -14.70
N LEU A 411 -8.39 15.96 -15.21
CA LEU A 411 -7.76 17.16 -14.67
C LEU A 411 -8.10 18.37 -15.56
N GLY A 412 -9.27 18.96 -15.30
CA GLY A 412 -9.80 20.08 -16.07
C GLY A 412 -9.41 21.48 -15.58
N SER A 413 -8.84 21.61 -14.37
CA SER A 413 -8.51 22.90 -13.75
C SER A 413 -7.03 23.01 -13.38
N THR A 414 -6.55 24.21 -13.05
CA THR A 414 -5.17 24.49 -12.60
C THR A 414 -4.91 24.19 -11.13
N ALA A 415 -5.87 23.63 -10.40
CA ALA A 415 -5.70 23.24 -8.99
C ALA A 415 -4.52 22.26 -8.81
N SER A 416 -3.84 22.27 -7.68
CA SER A 416 -2.77 21.27 -7.46
C SER A 416 -3.34 19.84 -7.46
N VAL A 417 -2.61 18.89 -8.04
CA VAL A 417 -2.95 17.45 -7.96
C VAL A 417 -1.67 16.66 -7.78
N ASN A 418 -1.57 15.90 -6.70
CA ASN A 418 -0.50 14.96 -6.44
C ASN A 418 -1.09 13.56 -6.27
N VAL A 419 -0.73 12.63 -7.16
CA VAL A 419 -1.10 11.21 -7.09
C VAL A 419 0.16 10.38 -7.12
N GLU A 420 0.38 9.58 -6.07
CA GLU A 420 1.56 8.72 -5.94
C GLU A 420 1.12 7.30 -5.58
N ILE A 421 1.27 6.38 -6.52
CA ILE A 421 0.92 4.96 -6.41
C ILE A 421 2.19 4.16 -6.69
N PRO A 422 2.99 3.83 -5.66
CA PRO A 422 4.26 3.14 -5.82
C PRO A 422 4.12 1.63 -6.05
N GLY A 423 2.97 1.03 -5.76
CA GLY A 423 2.70 -0.38 -6.03
C GLY A 423 2.15 -0.64 -7.43
N TYR A 424 2.15 -1.91 -7.83
CA TYR A 424 1.67 -2.40 -9.13
C TYR A 424 0.16 -2.19 -9.26
N VAL A 425 -0.26 -1.84 -10.48
CA VAL A 425 -1.68 -1.66 -10.85
C VAL A 425 -2.07 -2.74 -11.86
N SER A 426 -2.99 -3.62 -11.49
CA SER A 426 -3.42 -4.76 -12.31
C SER A 426 -4.91 -4.73 -12.63
N ILE A 427 -5.25 -4.15 -13.79
CA ILE A 427 -6.63 -4.04 -14.31
C ILE A 427 -6.78 -4.67 -15.71
N PRO A 428 -6.45 -5.96 -15.89
CA PRO A 428 -6.20 -6.54 -17.21
C PRO A 428 -7.41 -6.59 -18.15
N GLN A 429 -8.65 -6.45 -17.64
CA GLN A 429 -9.87 -6.32 -18.46
C GLN A 429 -10.39 -4.88 -18.57
N GLY A 430 -9.85 -3.99 -17.74
CA GLY A 430 -10.31 -2.63 -17.57
C GLY A 430 -9.48 -1.62 -18.36
N MET A 431 -9.88 -0.36 -18.23
CA MET A 431 -9.20 0.74 -18.89
C MET A 431 -8.68 1.75 -17.87
N LEU A 432 -7.54 2.34 -18.18
CA LEU A 432 -7.01 3.54 -17.53
C LEU A 432 -7.18 4.73 -18.47
N SER A 433 -7.77 5.81 -17.98
CA SER A 433 -7.90 7.07 -18.72
C SER A 433 -7.23 8.19 -17.93
N MET A 434 -6.36 8.94 -18.58
CA MET A 434 -5.74 10.14 -18.06
C MET A 434 -5.98 11.29 -19.03
N VAL A 435 -6.84 12.22 -18.62
CA VAL A 435 -7.22 13.39 -19.40
C VAL A 435 -6.82 14.64 -18.65
N VAL A 436 -6.01 15.48 -19.28
CA VAL A 436 -5.62 16.80 -18.81
C VAL A 436 -6.10 17.82 -19.83
N ALA A 437 -6.83 18.84 -19.37
CA ALA A 437 -7.29 19.90 -20.26
C ALA A 437 -6.14 20.84 -20.67
N ASP A 438 -6.30 21.51 -21.81
CA ASP A 438 -5.33 22.51 -22.29
C ASP A 438 -5.09 23.59 -21.23
N GLY A 439 -3.82 23.81 -20.88
CA GLY A 439 -3.41 24.77 -19.85
C GLY A 439 -3.61 24.32 -18.40
N ALA A 440 -4.14 23.12 -18.15
CA ALA A 440 -4.34 22.55 -16.81
C ALA A 440 -3.17 21.65 -16.36
N ASN A 441 -2.08 21.57 -17.12
CA ASN A 441 -0.93 20.72 -16.84
C ASN A 441 -0.12 21.15 -15.61
N VAL A 442 -0.10 22.45 -15.29
CA VAL A 442 0.71 23.03 -14.21
C VAL A 442 0.23 22.53 -12.83
N ASN A 443 1.17 22.30 -11.91
CA ASN A 443 0.92 21.79 -10.55
C ASN A 443 0.29 20.39 -10.50
N LYS A 444 0.48 19.58 -11.56
CA LYS A 444 -0.01 18.20 -11.61
C LYS A 444 1.17 17.25 -11.55
N ARG A 445 1.17 16.37 -10.55
CA ARG A 445 2.17 15.32 -10.32
C ARG A 445 1.46 13.98 -10.23
N LEU A 446 1.68 13.11 -11.21
CA LEU A 446 1.15 11.74 -11.23
C LEU A 446 2.32 10.75 -11.31
N ALA A 447 2.36 9.79 -10.40
CA ALA A 447 3.39 8.75 -10.33
C ALA A 447 2.79 7.36 -10.12
N PHE A 448 3.01 6.47 -11.09
CA PHE A 448 2.69 5.05 -11.04
C PHE A 448 4.00 4.27 -11.04
N GLY A 449 4.54 4.07 -9.84
CA GLY A 449 5.89 3.53 -9.64
C GLY A 449 5.97 2.00 -9.66
N GLY A 450 4.87 1.27 -9.58
CA GLY A 450 4.91 -0.19 -9.62
C GLY A 450 4.73 -0.81 -11.01
N GLY A 451 4.45 0.01 -12.04
CA GLY A 451 4.00 -0.46 -13.35
C GLY A 451 2.48 -0.66 -13.44
N ILE A 452 1.98 -0.78 -14.67
CA ILE A 452 0.55 -0.89 -14.97
C ILE A 452 0.30 -2.01 -15.99
N LEU A 453 -0.65 -2.88 -15.67
CA LEU A 453 -1.26 -3.87 -16.55
C LEU A 453 -2.73 -3.51 -16.79
N ALA A 454 -3.12 -3.24 -18.03
CA ALA A 454 -4.49 -2.86 -18.38
C ALA A 454 -4.90 -3.41 -19.75
N ALA A 455 -6.20 -3.57 -20.03
CA ALA A 455 -6.64 -3.87 -21.40
C ALA A 455 -6.34 -2.70 -22.34
N GLN A 456 -6.67 -1.49 -21.88
CA GLN A 456 -6.37 -0.25 -22.58
C GLN A 456 -5.89 0.84 -21.63
N MET A 457 -5.10 1.75 -22.19
CA MET A 457 -4.70 2.97 -21.53
C MET A 457 -4.82 4.13 -22.51
N ALA A 458 -5.39 5.24 -22.06
CA ALA A 458 -5.38 6.51 -22.78
C ALA A 458 -4.72 7.59 -21.95
N VAL A 459 -3.83 8.35 -22.57
CA VAL A 459 -3.27 9.59 -22.02
C VAL A 459 -3.56 10.69 -23.04
N SER A 460 -4.10 11.82 -22.58
CA SER A 460 -4.36 12.99 -23.42
C SER A 460 -3.06 13.58 -24.00
N ALA A 461 -3.18 14.34 -25.09
CA ALA A 461 -2.04 15.02 -25.71
C ALA A 461 -1.34 16.01 -24.76
N VAL A 462 -2.12 16.69 -23.91
CA VAL A 462 -1.59 17.45 -22.79
C VAL A 462 -1.33 16.50 -21.63
N VAL A 463 -0.13 16.56 -21.07
CA VAL A 463 0.30 15.72 -19.95
C VAL A 463 0.53 16.57 -18.69
N PRO A 464 0.45 15.98 -17.48
CA PRO A 464 0.83 16.65 -16.24
C PRO A 464 2.25 17.23 -16.27
N ASP A 465 2.51 18.26 -15.46
CA ASP A 465 3.85 18.85 -15.26
C ASP A 465 4.88 17.79 -14.81
N PHE A 466 4.45 16.84 -13.99
CA PHE A 466 5.20 15.63 -13.69
C PHE A 466 4.34 14.39 -13.95
N LEU A 467 4.80 13.54 -14.86
CA LEU A 467 4.21 12.23 -15.12
C LEU A 467 5.30 11.16 -15.08
N GLN A 468 5.11 10.18 -14.20
CA GLN A 468 5.94 8.99 -14.11
C GLN A 468 5.05 7.75 -14.24
N ILE A 469 5.34 6.93 -15.25
CA ILE A 469 4.71 5.62 -15.43
C ILE A 469 5.84 4.61 -15.64
N GLY A 470 5.86 3.55 -14.84
CA GLY A 470 6.80 2.44 -15.02
C GLY A 470 7.20 1.79 -13.72
N LEU A 471 8.05 0.76 -13.83
CA LEU A 471 8.57 0.04 -12.67
C LEU A 471 9.75 0.79 -12.05
N LEU A 472 9.53 1.32 -10.86
CA LEU A 472 10.53 1.81 -9.94
C LEU A 472 11.03 0.61 -9.14
N ASN A 473 12.04 -0.10 -9.67
CA ASN A 473 12.59 -1.26 -8.98
C ASN A 473 13.39 -0.78 -7.75
N PRO A 474 12.93 -1.04 -6.50
CA PRO A 474 13.71 -0.72 -5.32
C PRO A 474 14.61 -1.92 -5.04
N ILE A 475 15.81 -1.92 -5.61
CA ILE A 475 16.60 -3.14 -5.77
C ILE A 475 17.48 -3.48 -4.57
N VAL A 476 17.34 -2.80 -3.43
CA VAL A 476 18.14 -3.15 -2.26
C VAL A 476 17.25 -3.20 -1.03
N GLN A 477 16.57 -4.34 -0.84
CA GLN A 477 15.99 -4.66 0.46
C GLN A 477 17.09 -5.18 1.39
N ARG A 478 17.30 -4.46 2.49
CA ARG A 478 18.15 -4.88 3.59
C ARG A 478 17.29 -5.22 4.77
N THR A 479 17.59 -6.35 5.39
CA THR A 479 17.02 -6.70 6.68
C THR A 479 17.91 -6.10 7.75
N PHE A 480 17.40 -5.10 8.46
CA PHE A 480 18.02 -4.52 9.64
C PHE A 480 17.46 -5.16 10.90
N LYS A 481 18.35 -5.46 11.85
CA LYS A 481 18.00 -5.71 13.23
C LYS A 481 18.19 -4.41 13.99
N ILE A 482 17.10 -3.86 14.52
CA ILE A 482 17.09 -2.64 15.31
C ILE A 482 16.85 -3.03 16.77
N VAL A 483 17.70 -2.53 17.66
CA VAL A 483 17.62 -2.80 19.09
C VAL A 483 17.52 -1.47 19.81
N THR A 484 16.41 -1.23 20.50
CA THR A 484 16.21 -0.07 21.37
C THR A 484 16.26 -0.54 22.82
N ARG A 485 17.16 0.04 23.63
CA ARG A 485 17.35 -0.33 25.04
C ARG A 485 17.32 0.89 25.96
N THR A 486 16.78 0.71 27.16
CA THR A 486 16.94 1.73 28.22
C THR A 486 18.38 1.76 28.74
N VAL A 487 19.01 2.93 28.78
CA VAL A 487 20.42 3.06 29.24
C VAL A 487 20.56 3.02 30.75
N SER A 488 19.51 3.36 31.50
CA SER A 488 19.55 3.49 32.96
C SER A 488 18.30 2.93 33.63
N GLY A 489 18.45 2.46 34.88
CA GLY A 489 17.38 1.91 35.70
C GLY A 489 17.21 0.39 35.61
N SER A 490 16.37 -0.16 36.50
CA SER A 490 16.08 -1.59 36.61
C SER A 490 14.56 -1.82 36.66
N PRO A 491 14.01 -2.79 35.90
CA PRO A 491 14.71 -3.63 34.92
C PRO A 491 15.10 -2.83 33.66
N ARG A 492 16.17 -3.26 32.98
CA ARG A 492 16.47 -2.77 31.63
C ARG A 492 15.49 -3.42 30.65
N MET A 493 14.86 -2.59 29.84
CA MET A 493 13.95 -3.04 28.79
C MET A 493 14.66 -2.95 27.44
N VAL A 494 14.47 -3.96 26.61
CA VAL A 494 15.03 -4.05 25.26
C VAL A 494 13.91 -4.40 24.29
N ALA A 495 13.68 -3.54 23.31
CA ALA A 495 12.84 -3.82 22.15
C ALA A 495 13.76 -4.21 20.98
N THR A 496 13.48 -5.33 20.34
CA THR A 496 14.20 -5.78 19.14
C THR A 496 13.22 -5.92 17.99
N ALA A 497 13.49 -5.23 16.88
CA ALA A 497 12.77 -5.37 15.62
C ALA A 497 13.66 -5.94 14.53
N LEU A 498 13.10 -6.82 13.71
CA LEU A 498 13.68 -7.23 12.43
C LEU A 498 12.86 -6.57 11.34
N VAL A 499 13.50 -5.72 10.55
CA VAL A 499 12.82 -4.86 9.59
C VAL A 499 13.50 -4.96 8.24
N GLN A 500 12.74 -5.28 7.21
CA GLN A 500 13.19 -5.13 5.83
C GLN A 500 12.95 -3.71 5.41
N VAL A 501 13.97 -3.01 4.96
CA VAL A 501 13.86 -1.64 4.44
C VAL A 501 14.50 -1.62 3.07
N ASN A 502 13.82 -1.01 2.10
CA ASN A 502 14.35 -0.80 0.77
C ASN A 502 15.03 0.58 0.65
N GLU A 503 15.80 0.79 -0.40
CA GLU A 503 16.48 2.06 -0.67
C GLU A 503 15.53 3.24 -0.97
N THR A 504 14.23 2.99 -1.13
CA THR A 504 13.20 4.00 -1.39
C THR A 504 12.39 4.36 -0.13
N GLY A 505 12.74 3.79 1.03
CA GLY A 505 12.07 4.05 2.31
C GLY A 505 10.82 3.20 2.56
N GLY A 506 10.46 2.27 1.68
CA GLY A 506 9.49 1.22 2.00
C GLY A 506 10.06 0.26 3.04
N TYR A 507 9.29 -0.07 4.08
CA TYR A 507 9.73 -0.99 5.13
C TYR A 507 8.65 -1.96 5.61
N ALA A 508 9.06 -3.17 5.98
CA ALA A 508 8.23 -4.21 6.57
C ALA A 508 8.83 -4.68 7.90
N ILE A 509 8.01 -4.74 8.95
CA ILE A 509 8.44 -5.27 10.25
C ILE A 509 8.15 -6.77 10.28
N ASN A 510 9.19 -7.58 10.15
CA ASN A 510 9.08 -9.05 10.18
C ASN A 510 8.86 -9.59 11.60
N SER A 511 9.45 -8.93 12.60
CA SER A 511 9.22 -9.30 13.99
C SER A 511 9.49 -8.12 14.91
N TRP A 512 8.72 -8.01 16.00
CA TRP A 512 8.92 -7.07 17.08
C TRP A 512 8.81 -7.83 18.40
N VAL A 513 9.83 -7.73 19.25
CA VAL A 513 9.82 -8.40 20.55
C VAL A 513 10.38 -7.47 21.64
N VAL A 514 9.63 -7.28 22.72
CA VAL A 514 10.08 -6.55 23.92
C VAL A 514 10.39 -7.53 25.04
N LYS A 515 11.59 -7.44 25.61
CA LYS A 515 12.06 -8.30 26.71
C LYS A 515 12.73 -7.46 27.79
N SER A 516 12.66 -7.96 29.02
CA SER A 516 13.51 -7.45 30.10
C SER A 516 14.88 -8.13 30.01
N GLU A 517 15.95 -7.34 29.97
CA GLU A 517 17.32 -7.83 30.04
C GLU A 517 17.78 -7.82 31.50
N TYR A 518 18.21 -8.98 31.98
CA TYR A 518 18.81 -9.12 33.30
C TYR A 518 20.32 -8.95 33.15
N ILE A 519 20.85 -7.83 33.64
CA ILE A 519 22.30 -7.69 33.80
C ILE A 519 22.65 -8.42 35.09
N ALA A 520 23.41 -9.50 34.97
CA ALA A 520 24.11 -10.07 36.11
C ALA A 520 25.14 -9.03 36.57
N THR A 521 24.78 -8.21 37.56
CA THR A 521 25.73 -7.35 38.28
C THR A 521 26.53 -8.16 39.26
#